data_AF-A0A158B860-F1
#
_entry.id   AF-A0A158B860-F1
#
_cell.length_a   1.000
_cell.length_b   1.000
_cell.length_c   1.000
_cell.angle_alpha   90.00
_cell.angle_beta   90.00
_cell.angle_gamma   90.00
#
_symmetry.space_group_name_H-M   'P 1'
#
loop_
_entity.id
_entity.type
_entity.pdbx_description
1 polymer ?
#
loop_
_entity_poly.entity_id
_entity_poly.type
_entity_poly.pdbx_seq_one_letter_code
_entity_poly.pdbx_strand_id
1 'polypeptide(L)'
;MTVRELMDALRGADPESIVLFLEAYADVGESDEVSHLLIPELAWVHETGAFFGERYEFRLPKSERGEVEAGRMDVVQRLERVVVLSNGPTNLRYLVDE
;
A
#
# COMPACT_ATOMS: atom_id res chain seq x y z
N MET A 1 -16.60 -4.02 7.32
CA MET A 1 -16.32 -5.43 7.01
C MET A 1 -16.18 -6.20 8.31
N THR A 2 -16.89 -7.30 8.45
CA THR A 2 -16.70 -8.25 9.56
C THR A 2 -15.40 -9.04 9.38
N VAL A 3 -14.92 -9.68 10.45
CA VAL A 3 -13.73 -10.57 10.38
C VAL A 3 -13.94 -11.70 9.38
N ARG A 4 -15.15 -12.27 9.29
CA ARG A 4 -15.47 -13.33 8.33
C ARG A 4 -15.31 -12.84 6.90
N GLU A 5 -15.92 -11.70 6.58
CA GLU A 5 -15.84 -11.10 5.24
C GLU A 5 -14.39 -10.76 4.87
N LEU A 6 -13.61 -10.25 5.83
CA LEU A 6 -12.19 -9.99 5.62
C LEU A 6 -11.42 -11.27 5.31
N MET A 7 -11.59 -12.33 6.11
CA MET A 7 -10.93 -13.62 5.85
C MET A 7 -11.34 -14.22 4.51
N ASP A 8 -12.61 -14.13 4.14
CA ASP A 8 -13.10 -14.62 2.86
C ASP A 8 -12.52 -13.82 1.69
N ALA A 9 -12.41 -12.49 1.81
CA ALA A 9 -11.78 -11.64 0.81
C ALA A 9 -10.26 -11.87 0.67
N LEU A 10 -9.56 -12.17 1.77
CA LEU A 10 -8.12 -12.45 1.79
C LEU A 10 -7.76 -13.87 1.36
N ARG A 11 -8.73 -14.76 1.15
CA ARG A 11 -8.48 -16.19 0.92
C ARG A 11 -7.53 -16.48 -0.26
N GLY A 12 -7.50 -15.62 -1.26
CA GLY A 12 -6.62 -15.73 -2.44
C GLY A 12 -5.36 -14.87 -2.40
N ALA A 13 -5.18 -14.05 -1.35
CA ALA A 13 -3.98 -13.22 -1.21
C ALA A 13 -2.76 -14.08 -0.89
N ASP A 14 -1.58 -13.62 -1.32
CA ASP A 14 -0.33 -14.21 -0.85
C ASP A 14 -0.22 -13.96 0.67
N PRO A 15 -0.05 -14.98 1.51
CA PRO A 15 0.06 -14.84 2.96
C PRO A 15 1.25 -13.97 3.41
N GLU A 16 2.27 -13.80 2.57
CA GLU A 16 3.42 -12.94 2.85
C GLU A 16 3.20 -11.49 2.37
N SER A 17 1.99 -11.15 1.88
CA SER A 17 1.67 -9.79 1.46
C SER A 17 1.65 -8.83 2.65
N ILE A 18 2.17 -7.62 2.42
CA ILE A 18 2.11 -6.55 3.40
C ILE A 18 0.71 -5.92 3.38
N VAL A 19 0.06 -5.83 4.55
CA VAL A 19 -1.22 -5.13 4.69
C VAL A 19 -0.96 -3.64 4.88
N LEU A 20 -1.49 -2.83 3.96
CA LEU A 20 -1.47 -1.38 4.00
C LEU A 20 -2.86 -0.86 4.36
N PHE A 21 -2.91 0.18 5.17
CA PHE A 21 -4.16 0.87 5.48
C PHE A 21 -4.07 2.32 4.98
N LEU A 22 -5.05 2.72 4.18
CA LEU A 22 -5.24 4.10 3.75
C LEU A 22 -6.27 4.75 4.66
N GLU A 23 -5.78 5.62 5.52
CA GLU A 23 -6.56 6.27 6.56
C GLU A 23 -7.05 7.65 6.12
N ALA A 24 -8.27 8.00 6.53
CA ALA A 24 -8.78 9.36 6.39
C ALA A 24 -8.37 10.27 7.57
N TYR A 25 -8.27 9.71 8.78
CA TYR A 25 -7.80 10.36 10.01
C TYR A 25 -7.57 9.33 11.12
N ALA A 26 -6.64 9.58 12.06
CA ALA A 26 -6.05 8.59 12.97
C ALA A 26 -6.19 8.94 14.47
N ASP A 27 -7.41 9.03 15.00
CA ASP A 27 -7.64 9.06 16.46
C ASP A 27 -8.42 7.82 16.88
N VAL A 28 -8.23 7.35 18.12
CA VAL A 28 -8.97 6.21 18.70
C VAL A 28 -10.47 6.49 18.74
N GLY A 29 -10.88 7.75 18.90
CA GLY A 29 -12.27 8.19 18.77
C GLY A 29 -12.83 8.17 17.35
N GLU A 30 -11.94 7.95 16.37
CA GLU A 30 -12.21 7.95 14.93
C GLU A 30 -11.90 6.57 14.33
N SER A 31 -11.99 5.52 15.14
CA SER A 31 -11.91 4.15 14.66
C SER A 31 -13.03 3.89 13.64
N ASP A 32 -12.64 3.73 12.38
CA ASP A 32 -13.58 3.48 11.29
C ASP A 32 -13.61 2.00 10.87
N GLU A 33 -14.74 1.60 10.32
CA GLU A 33 -14.91 0.29 9.70
C GLU A 33 -14.12 0.23 8.37
N VAL A 34 -13.35 -0.85 8.17
CA VAL A 34 -12.79 -1.15 6.84
C VAL A 34 -13.95 -1.38 5.87
N SER A 35 -14.05 -0.54 4.84
CA SER A 35 -15.12 -0.57 3.85
C SER A 35 -14.65 -1.11 2.50
N HIS A 36 -13.35 -0.96 2.18
CA HIS A 36 -12.78 -1.42 0.92
C HIS A 36 -11.50 -2.22 1.13
N LEU A 37 -11.32 -3.23 0.27
CA LEU A 37 -10.14 -4.07 0.20
C LEU A 37 -9.73 -4.21 -1.27
N LEU A 38 -8.44 -4.04 -1.54
CA LEU A 38 -7.82 -4.23 -2.85
C LEU A 38 -6.64 -5.19 -2.69
N ILE A 39 -6.59 -6.22 -3.55
CA ILE A 39 -5.44 -7.11 -3.70
C ILE A 39 -4.89 -6.87 -5.11
N PRO A 40 -3.86 -6.04 -5.27
CA PRO A 40 -3.24 -5.81 -6.57
C PRO A 40 -2.64 -7.11 -7.13
N GLU A 41 -2.80 -7.35 -8.42
CA GLU A 41 -2.15 -8.49 -9.09
C GLU A 41 -0.63 -8.29 -9.18
N LEU A 42 -0.20 -7.05 -9.40
CA LEU A 42 1.19 -6.67 -9.54
C LEU A 42 1.78 -6.24 -8.19
N ALA A 43 3.04 -6.63 -7.97
CA ALA A 43 3.81 -6.18 -6.82
C ALA A 43 4.02 -4.66 -6.86
N TRP A 44 3.94 -4.04 -5.68
CA TRP A 44 4.23 -2.64 -5.47
C TRP A 44 5.73 -2.43 -5.23
N VAL A 45 6.19 -1.20 -5.51
CA VAL A 45 7.54 -0.78 -5.12
C VAL A 45 7.47 -0.31 -3.69
N HIS A 46 8.28 -0.92 -2.84
CA HIS A 46 8.64 -0.40 -1.53
C HIS A 46 9.98 0.31 -1.66
N GLU A 47 9.98 1.60 -1.39
CA GLU A 47 11.17 2.44 -1.42
C GLU A 47 11.49 2.97 -0.02
N THR A 48 12.75 2.95 0.32
CA THR A 48 13.29 3.63 1.51
C THR A 48 14.47 4.49 1.09
N GLY A 49 14.68 5.61 1.78
CA GLY A 49 15.85 6.45 1.57
C GLY A 49 15.95 7.53 2.64
N ALA A 50 16.78 8.53 2.38
CA ALA A 50 16.85 9.74 3.19
C ALA A 50 16.60 11.00 2.36
N PHE A 51 16.01 12.02 2.96
CA PHE A 51 15.86 13.35 2.37
C PHE A 51 16.15 14.39 3.45
N PHE A 52 17.14 15.26 3.22
CA PHE A 52 17.65 16.21 4.23
C PHE A 52 18.01 15.56 5.59
N GLY A 53 18.50 14.32 5.57
CA GLY A 53 18.89 13.57 6.77
C GLY A 53 17.72 12.84 7.47
N GLU A 54 16.48 13.12 7.06
CA GLU A 54 15.30 12.41 7.55
C GLU A 54 15.03 11.16 6.71
N ARG A 55 14.74 10.04 7.37
CA ARG A 55 14.40 8.80 6.68
C ARG A 55 12.98 8.87 6.14
N TYR A 56 12.77 8.37 4.93
CA TYR A 56 11.43 8.16 4.39
C TYR A 56 11.25 6.71 3.96
N GLU A 57 10.00 6.30 3.92
CA GLU A 57 9.54 5.01 3.44
C GLU A 57 8.18 5.20 2.77
N PHE A 58 8.00 4.65 1.58
CA PHE A 58 6.68 4.60 0.94
C PHE A 58 6.49 3.32 0.14
N ARG A 59 5.23 3.00 -0.13
CA ARG A 59 4.81 1.93 -1.03
C ARG A 59 3.87 2.49 -2.08
N LEU A 60 4.14 2.21 -3.34
CA LEU A 60 3.31 2.65 -4.45
C LEU A 60 3.26 1.62 -5.58
N PRO A 61 2.18 1.61 -6.39
CA PRO A 61 2.15 0.78 -7.58
C PRO A 61 3.29 1.15 -8.52
N LYS A 62 3.84 0.15 -9.22
CA LYS A 62 4.99 0.34 -10.11
C LYS A 62 4.75 1.37 -11.22
N SER A 63 3.51 1.52 -11.69
CA SER A 63 3.13 2.52 -12.71
C SER A 63 3.24 3.96 -12.22
N GLU A 64 2.98 4.20 -10.93
CA GLU A 64 3.07 5.52 -10.28
C GLU A 64 4.50 5.89 -9.86
N ARG A 65 5.46 5.02 -10.17
CA ARG A 65 6.86 5.23 -9.79
C ARG A 65 7.48 6.35 -10.64
N GLY A 66 8.07 7.33 -9.95
CA GLY A 66 9.02 8.27 -10.55
C GLY A 66 10.42 7.68 -10.77
N GLU A 67 11.23 8.32 -11.62
CA GLU A 67 12.65 7.96 -11.73
C GLU A 67 13.40 8.32 -10.45
N VAL A 68 14.27 7.41 -10.00
CA VAL A 68 15.21 7.71 -8.92
C VAL A 68 16.27 8.64 -9.51
N GLU A 69 16.49 9.79 -8.89
CA GLU A 69 17.47 10.77 -9.34
C GLU A 69 18.87 10.13 -9.46
N ALA A 70 19.53 10.38 -10.58
CA ALA A 70 20.83 9.80 -10.89
C ALA A 70 21.88 10.17 -9.82
N GLY A 71 22.53 9.15 -9.24
CA GLY A 71 23.55 9.33 -8.20
C GLY A 71 23.05 9.19 -6.75
N ARG A 72 21.74 9.00 -6.54
CA ARG A 72 21.17 8.67 -5.22
C ARG A 72 21.48 7.21 -4.85
N MET A 73 22.50 7.02 -4.02
CA MET A 73 22.94 5.70 -3.55
C MET A 73 22.25 5.26 -2.25
N ASP A 74 21.56 6.18 -1.58
CA ASP A 74 20.87 5.93 -0.30
C ASP A 74 19.46 5.37 -0.48
N VAL A 75 18.96 5.31 -1.73
CA VAL A 75 17.63 4.83 -2.08
C VAL A 75 17.66 3.33 -2.33
N VAL A 76 16.86 2.58 -1.57
CA VAL A 76 16.68 1.14 -1.73
C VAL A 76 15.25 0.86 -2.15
N GLN A 77 15.10 0.15 -3.27
CA GLN A 77 13.80 -0.27 -3.79
C GLN A 77 13.70 -1.79 -3.81
N ARG A 78 12.54 -2.32 -3.42
CA ARG A 78 12.20 -3.73 -3.58
C ARG A 78 10.75 -3.90 -4.00
N LEU A 79 10.43 -5.01 -4.65
CA LEU A 79 9.06 -5.34 -5.02
C LEU A 79 8.41 -6.16 -3.91
N GLU A 80 7.20 -5.78 -3.51
CA GLU A 80 6.42 -6.42 -2.45
C GLU A 80 4.99 -6.68 -2.93
N ARG A 81 4.42 -7.84 -2.58
CA ARG A 81 2.98 -8.02 -2.68
C ARG A 81 2.32 -7.31 -1.52
N VAL A 82 1.18 -6.67 -1.80
CA VAL A 82 0.46 -5.87 -0.81
C VAL A 82 -1.03 -6.21 -0.83
N VAL A 83 -1.68 -5.94 0.28
CA VAL A 83 -3.14 -5.84 0.38
C VAL A 83 -3.44 -4.45 0.90
N VAL A 84 -4.33 -3.71 0.23
CA VAL A 84 -4.72 -2.37 0.68
C VAL A 84 -6.11 -2.41 1.29
N LEU A 85 -6.22 -1.94 2.51
CA LEU A 85 -7.46 -1.71 3.24
C LEU A 85 -7.74 -0.21 3.30
N SER A 86 -9.02 0.17 3.27
CA SER A 86 -9.44 1.56 3.36
C SER A 86 -10.78 1.67 4.09
N ASN A 87 -10.96 2.77 4.83
CA ASN A 87 -12.25 3.15 5.43
C ASN A 87 -13.16 3.91 4.46
N GLY A 88 -12.71 4.27 3.26
CA GLY A 88 -13.53 4.90 2.22
C GLY A 88 -13.15 4.56 0.77
N PRO A 89 -13.90 5.05 -0.22
CA PRO A 89 -13.56 4.85 -1.64
C PRO A 89 -12.16 5.40 -1.96
N THR A 90 -11.38 4.65 -2.72
CA THR A 90 -10.05 5.09 -3.17
C THR A 90 -9.98 5.14 -4.69
N ASN A 91 -9.05 5.93 -5.21
CA ASN A 91 -8.70 5.94 -6.64
C ASN A 91 -7.86 4.72 -7.05
N LEU A 92 -7.45 3.86 -6.12
CA LEU A 92 -6.58 2.70 -6.42
C LEU A 92 -7.23 1.69 -7.37
N ARG A 93 -8.57 1.64 -7.43
CA ARG A 93 -9.30 0.80 -8.38
C ARG A 93 -9.02 1.12 -9.85
N TYR A 94 -8.48 2.29 -10.16
CA TYR A 94 -8.10 2.69 -11.53
C TYR A 94 -6.66 2.29 -11.89
N LEU A 95 -5.91 1.69 -10.97
CA LEU A 95 -4.51 1.29 -11.15
C LEU A 95 -4.36 -0.20 -11.50
N VAL A 96 -5.47 -0.92 -11.71
CA VAL A 96 -5.50 -2.37 -11.96
C VAL A 96 -5.48 -2.69 -13.47
N ASP A 97 -5.63 -1.68 -14.34
CA ASP A 97 -5.88 -1.84 -15.79
C ASP A 97 -4.70 -1.46 -16.73
N GLU A 98 -3.45 -1.33 -16.25
CA GLU A 98 -2.28 -1.03 -17.10
C GLU A 98 -1.13 -2.04 -17.01
#